data_AF-A0A7V3RDK7-F1
#
_entry.id   AF-A0A7V3RDK7-F1
#
_cell.length_a   1.000
_cell.length_b   1.000
_cell.length_c   1.000
_cell.angle_alpha   90.00
_cell.angle_beta   90.00
_cell.angle_gamma   90.00
#
_symmetry.space_group_name_H-M   'P 1'
#
loop_
_entity.id
_entity.type
_entity.pdbx_description
1 polymer ?
#
loop_
_entity_poly.entity_id
_entity_poly.type
_entity_poly.pdbx_seq_one_letter_code
_entity_poly.pdbx_strand_id
1 'polypeptide(L)'
;MIDRENEIKEIIRACAEDVNLRRIIFEIDRMCGEDRAIFGKKMDRYFFSKSSEEDLQAYKFFKTILDDQFRKDVIVYLKGK
;
A
#
# COMPACT_ATOMS: atom_id res chain seq x y z
N MET A 1 6.72 0.82 19.36
CA MET A 1 7.25 0.94 17.98
C MET A 1 7.50 -0.43 17.33
N ILE A 2 6.71 -1.46 17.66
CA ILE A 2 6.89 -2.83 17.12
C ILE A 2 6.03 -3.05 15.85
N ASP A 3 4.98 -2.25 15.66
CA ASP A 3 3.95 -2.53 14.65
C ASP A 3 4.39 -2.25 13.21
N ARG A 4 5.16 -1.18 12.97
CA ARG A 4 5.53 -0.75 11.60
C ARG A 4 6.43 -1.76 10.88
N GLU A 5 7.43 -2.31 11.57
CA GLU A 5 8.35 -3.27 10.94
C GLU A 5 7.65 -4.59 10.60
N ASN A 6 6.71 -5.01 11.46
CA ASN A 6 5.89 -6.19 11.20
C ASN A 6 4.93 -5.97 10.02
N GLU A 7 4.27 -4.81 9.93
CA GLU A 7 3.42 -4.47 8.78
C GLU A 7 4.21 -4.44 7.46
N ILE A 8 5.45 -3.93 7.47
CA ILE A 8 6.33 -3.98 6.30
C ILE A 8 6.63 -5.44 5.90
N LYS A 9 6.99 -6.30 6.87
CA LYS A 9 7.29 -7.73 6.61
C LYS A 9 6.07 -8.47 6.07
N GLU A 10 4.89 -8.21 6.60
CA GLU A 10 3.64 -8.80 6.10
C GLU A 10 3.35 -8.40 4.66
N ILE A 11 3.51 -7.12 4.31
CA ILE A 11 3.32 -6.65 2.94
C ILE A 11 4.37 -7.25 1.99
N ILE A 12 5.62 -7.36 2.40
CA ILE A 12 6.67 -8.00 1.60
C ILE A 12 6.32 -9.47 1.35
N ARG A 13 5.88 -10.19 2.38
CA ARG A 13 5.45 -11.58 2.25
C ARG A 13 4.27 -11.70 1.29
N ALA A 14 3.25 -10.87 1.44
CA ALA A 14 2.09 -10.85 0.55
C ALA A 14 2.51 -10.56 -0.91
N CYS A 15 3.49 -9.69 -1.14
CA CYS A 15 4.03 -9.42 -2.48
C CYS A 15 4.87 -10.57 -3.06
N ALA A 16 5.39 -11.46 -2.23
CA ALA A 16 6.07 -12.68 -2.68
C ALA A 16 5.05 -13.75 -3.13
N GLU A 17 3.88 -13.76 -2.51
CA GLU A 17 2.78 -14.69 -2.80
C GLU A 17 1.87 -14.17 -3.94
N ASP A 18 1.70 -12.85 -4.06
CA ASP A 18 0.86 -12.20 -5.08
C ASP A 18 1.64 -11.15 -5.91
N VAL A 19 1.92 -11.49 -7.17
CA VAL A 19 2.61 -10.62 -8.14
C VAL A 19 1.79 -9.38 -8.49
N ASN A 20 0.46 -9.45 -8.47
CA ASN A 20 -0.39 -8.30 -8.76
C ASN A 20 -0.26 -7.26 -7.64
N LEU A 21 -0.22 -7.70 -6.38
CA LEU A 21 -0.01 -6.81 -5.24
C LEU A 21 1.33 -6.08 -5.37
N ARG A 22 2.40 -6.82 -5.71
CA ARG A 22 3.72 -6.25 -5.97
C ARG A 22 3.68 -5.20 -7.08
N ARG A 23 2.96 -5.47 -8.17
CA ARG A 23 2.81 -4.54 -9.30
C ARG A 23 2.10 -3.26 -8.88
N ILE A 24 0.99 -3.36 -8.13
CA ILE A 24 0.23 -2.21 -7.64
C ILE A 24 1.12 -1.28 -6.80
N ILE A 25 1.93 -1.84 -5.89
CA ILE A 25 2.84 -1.05 -5.05
C ILE A 25 3.85 -0.28 -5.91
N PHE A 26 4.44 -0.92 -6.93
CA PHE A 26 5.36 -0.25 -7.85
C PHE A 26 4.68 0.82 -8.71
N GLU A 27 3.43 0.60 -9.12
CA GLU A 27 2.67 1.61 -9.87
C GLU A 27 2.40 2.85 -9.00
N ILE A 28 2.05 2.67 -7.71
CA ILE A 28 1.87 3.77 -6.75
C ILE A 28 3.20 4.50 -6.45
N ASP A 29 4.32 3.78 -6.37
CA ASP A 29 5.65 4.36 -6.16
C ASP A 29 6.03 5.30 -7.32
N ARG A 30 5.68 4.92 -8.56
CA ARG A 30 5.95 5.70 -9.76
C ARG A 30 5.07 6.94 -9.92
N MET A 31 3.95 7.03 -9.19
CA MET A 31 3.09 8.23 -9.24
C MET A 31 3.83 9.43 -8.66
N CYS A 32 3.65 10.60 -9.29
CA CYS A 32 4.10 11.86 -8.69
C CYS A 32 3.25 12.20 -7.45
N GLY A 33 3.71 13.14 -6.63
CA GLY A 33 3.02 13.49 -5.38
C GLY A 33 1.56 13.92 -5.58
N GLU A 34 1.27 14.67 -6.65
CA GLU A 34 -0.08 15.12 -6.99
C GLU A 34 -0.97 13.96 -7.43
N ASP A 35 -0.50 13.12 -8.35
CA ASP A 35 -1.24 11.93 -8.82
C ASP A 35 -1.55 10.98 -7.67
N ARG A 36 -0.58 10.79 -6.76
CA ARG A 36 -0.76 9.95 -5.58
C ARG A 36 -1.78 10.53 -4.61
N ALA A 37 -1.80 11.85 -4.40
CA ALA A 37 -2.81 12.50 -3.59
C ALA A 37 -4.21 12.37 -4.21
N ILE A 38 -4.33 12.50 -5.53
CA ILE A 38 -5.57 12.26 -6.28
C ILE A 38 -6.02 10.81 -6.13
N PHE A 39 -5.10 9.85 -6.26
CA PHE A 39 -5.38 8.44 -6.07
C PHE A 39 -5.90 8.15 -4.66
N GLY A 40 -5.27 8.71 -3.62
CA GLY A 40 -5.74 8.59 -2.25
C GLY A 40 -7.18 9.06 -2.06
N LYS A 41 -7.55 10.22 -2.63
CA LYS A 41 -8.93 10.71 -2.60
C LYS A 41 -9.92 9.78 -3.33
N LYS A 42 -9.49 9.15 -4.43
CA LYS A 42 -10.31 8.17 -5.16
C LYS A 42 -10.52 6.91 -4.32
N MET A 43 -9.50 6.42 -3.61
CA MET A 43 -9.61 5.29 -2.70
C MET A 43 -10.56 5.61 -1.54
N ASP A 44 -10.39 6.76 -0.89
CA ASP A 44 -11.28 7.21 0.18
C ASP A 44 -12.75 7.23 -0.30
N ARG A 45 -13.01 7.75 -1.50
CA ARG A 45 -14.35 7.77 -2.08
C ARG A 45 -14.88 6.39 -2.45
N TYR A 46 -14.03 5.52 -3.00
CA TYR A 46 -14.42 4.17 -3.41
C TYR A 46 -14.82 3.32 -2.20
N PHE A 47 -14.05 3.39 -1.11
CA PHE A 47 -14.29 2.63 0.11
C PHE A 47 -15.32 3.25 1.05
N PHE A 48 -15.74 4.49 0.82
CA PHE A 48 -16.71 5.19 1.68
C PHE A 48 -18.01 4.41 1.91
N SER A 49 -18.55 3.77 0.88
CA SER A 49 -19.80 3.01 0.96
C SER A 49 -19.59 1.51 1.18
N LYS A 50 -18.36 1.09 1.51
CA LYS A 50 -17.95 -0.30 1.63
C LYS A 50 -17.66 -0.64 3.07
N SER A 51 -18.23 -1.73 3.56
CA SER A 51 -18.17 -2.09 4.98
C SER A 51 -17.92 -3.57 5.25
N SER A 52 -17.60 -4.36 4.21
CA SER A 52 -17.16 -5.73 4.42
C SER A 52 -15.78 -5.74 5.08
N GLU A 53 -15.45 -6.80 5.79
CA GLU A 53 -14.13 -6.95 6.41
C GLU A 53 -13.02 -6.91 5.37
N GLU A 54 -13.22 -7.54 4.21
CA GLU A 54 -12.30 -7.49 3.08
C GLU A 54 -12.10 -6.06 2.55
N ASP A 55 -13.17 -5.28 2.41
CA ASP A 55 -13.09 -3.89 1.97
C ASP A 55 -12.32 -3.02 2.98
N LEU A 56 -12.52 -3.24 4.28
CA LEU A 56 -11.82 -2.52 5.35
C LEU A 56 -10.33 -2.83 5.35
N GLN A 57 -9.95 -4.10 5.19
CA GLN A 57 -8.55 -4.53 5.11
C GLN A 57 -7.88 -3.97 3.85
N ALA A 58 -8.56 -4.03 2.69
CA ALA A 58 -8.07 -3.44 1.45
C ALA A 58 -7.86 -1.93 1.59
N TYR A 59 -8.82 -1.22 2.21
CA TYR A 59 -8.69 0.21 2.47
C TYR A 59 -7.50 0.51 3.39
N LYS A 60 -7.33 -0.25 4.48
CA LYS A 60 -6.18 -0.11 5.38
C LYS A 60 -4.86 -0.26 4.60
N PHE A 61 -4.75 -1.31 3.78
CA PHE A 61 -3.58 -1.53 2.93
C PHE A 61 -3.26 -0.31 2.04
N PHE A 62 -4.25 0.23 1.32
CA PHE A 62 -4.03 1.40 0.47
C PHE A 62 -3.61 2.63 1.27
N LYS A 63 -4.22 2.89 2.45
CA LYS A 63 -3.81 4.00 3.31
C LYS A 63 -2.37 3.85 3.78
N THR A 64 -1.96 2.63 4.15
CA THR A 64 -0.59 2.34 4.59
C THR A 64 0.41 2.54 3.45
N ILE A 65 0.15 2.04 2.23
CA ILE A 65 1.05 2.22 1.07
C ILE A 65 1.05 3.66 0.53
N LEU A 66 0.04 4.45 0.80
CA LEU A 66 0.04 5.87 0.44
C LEU A 66 0.93 6.72 1.36
N ASP A 67 1.24 6.24 2.56
CA ASP A 67 2.27 6.87 3.41
C ASP A 67 3.64 6.85 2.70
N ASP A 68 4.28 8.02 2.64
CA ASP A 68 5.48 8.20 1.83
C ASP A 68 6.67 7.41 2.38
N GLN A 69 6.85 7.44 3.70
CA GLN A 69 7.95 6.74 4.36
C GLN A 69 7.75 5.23 4.30
N PHE A 70 6.55 4.75 4.67
CA PHE A 70 6.24 3.33 4.65
C PHE A 70 6.46 2.71 3.27
N ARG A 71 5.95 3.36 2.22
CA ARG A 71 6.11 2.86 0.85
C ARG A 71 7.57 2.82 0.42
N LYS A 72 8.35 3.85 0.75
CA LYS A 72 9.80 3.88 0.46
C LYS A 72 10.50 2.68 1.12
N ASP A 73 10.18 2.41 2.38
CA ASP A 73 10.76 1.29 3.11
C ASP A 73 10.40 -0.04 2.41
N VAL A 74 9.12 -0.29 2.11
CA VAL A 74 8.68 -1.48 1.37
C VAL A 74 9.38 -1.61 0.01
N ILE A 75 9.49 -0.52 -0.74
CA ILE A 75 10.12 -0.51 -2.07
C ILE A 75 11.61 -0.86 -2.00
N VAL A 76 12.32 -0.38 -0.97
CA VAL A 76 13.72 -0.72 -0.75
C VAL A 76 13.87 -2.24 -0.57
N TYR A 77 13.06 -2.85 0.28
CA TYR A 77 13.06 -4.31 0.45
C TYR A 77 12.69 -5.06 -0.84
N LEU A 78 11.64 -4.63 -1.56
CA LEU A 78 11.18 -5.30 -2.79
C LEU A 78 12.16 -5.20 -3.97
N LYS A 79 13.06 -4.21 -3.95
CA LYS A 79 14.12 -4.03 -4.96
C LYS A 79 15.41 -4.81 -4.61
N GLY A 80 15.47 -5.49 -3.47
CA GLY A 80 16.57 -6.38 -3.10
C GLY A 80 17.86 -5.66 -2.69
N LYS A 81 17.76 -4.64 -1.83
CA LYS A 81 18.90 -4.14 -1.06
C LYS A 81 18.90 -4.70 0.35
#